data_AF-A0A242KM31-F1
#
_entry.id   AF-A0A242KM31-F1
#
_cell.length_a   1.000
_cell.length_b   1.000
_cell.length_c   1.000
_cell.angle_alpha   90.00
_cell.angle_beta   90.00
_cell.angle_gamma   90.00
#
_symmetry.space_group_name_H-M   'P 1'
#
loop_
_entity.id
_entity.type
_entity.pdbx_description
1 polymer ?
#
loop_
_entity_poly.entity_id
_entity_poly.type
_entity_poly.pdbx_seq_one_letter_code
_entity_poly.pdbx_strand_id
1 'polypeptide(L)'
;MTLVGTPIRVIGYPGDKPWATMWESKGVFTTETTNRIYYNASTFGGNSVSPVFNTQNEVIGIHFGAVSGENVAVRFKPSIYEFIRQNVEP
;
A
#
# COMPACT_ATOMS: atom_id res chain seq x y z
N MET A 1 0.93 20.29 -0.88
CA MET A 1 0.46 19.68 0.38
C MET A 1 1.20 18.36 0.51
N THR A 2 2.00 18.17 1.56
CA THR A 2 2.87 17.01 1.69
C THR A 2 2.09 15.87 2.33
N LEU A 3 2.04 14.69 1.71
CA LEU A 3 1.33 13.52 2.25
C LEU A 3 2.05 12.88 3.46
N VAL A 4 3.31 13.24 3.69
CA VAL A 4 4.14 12.73 4.81
C VAL A 4 3.45 12.95 6.16
N GLY A 5 3.44 11.90 6.98
CA GLY A 5 2.75 11.88 8.27
C GLY A 5 1.27 11.50 8.20
N THR A 6 0.67 11.40 7.01
CA THR A 6 -0.73 10.96 6.89
C THR A 6 -0.86 9.48 7.26
N PRO A 7 -1.81 9.09 8.13
CA PRO A 7 -2.02 7.70 8.49
C PRO A 7 -2.41 6.82 7.30
N ILE A 8 -1.83 5.63 7.25
CA ILE A 8 -2.16 4.58 6.29
C ILE A 8 -2.31 3.24 7.00
N ARG A 9 -2.92 2.28 6.30
CA ARG A 9 -3.02 0.89 6.75
C ARG A 9 -2.68 -0.04 5.61
N VAL A 10 -1.87 -1.06 5.88
CA VAL A 10 -1.61 -2.17 4.95
C VAL A 10 -2.30 -3.39 5.52
N ILE A 11 -3.23 -3.97 4.77
CA ILE A 11 -4.04 -5.11 5.23
C ILE A 11 -3.79 -6.30 4.30
N GLY A 12 -3.36 -7.43 4.84
CA GLY A 12 -3.11 -8.63 4.06
C GLY A 12 -2.65 -9.83 4.88
N TYR A 13 -1.82 -10.69 4.29
CA TYR A 13 -1.50 -12.03 4.79
C TYR A 13 0.01 -12.20 5.06
N PRO A 14 0.56 -11.56 6.11
CA PRO A 14 1.96 -11.74 6.52
C PRO A 14 2.31 -13.20 6.82
N GLY A 15 3.43 -13.68 6.28
CA GLY A 15 3.93 -15.04 6.50
C GLY A 15 4.61 -15.27 7.86
N ASP A 16 4.87 -14.22 8.64
CA ASP A 16 5.29 -14.34 10.05
C ASP A 16 4.11 -14.53 11.02
N LYS A 17 2.88 -14.64 10.49
CA LYS A 17 1.65 -14.93 11.23
C LYS A 17 1.13 -16.32 10.86
N PRO A 18 0.17 -16.90 11.64
CA PRO A 18 -0.42 -18.18 11.29
C PRO A 18 -0.96 -18.20 9.85
N TRP A 19 -0.84 -19.36 9.20
CA TRP A 19 -1.20 -19.53 7.79
C TRP A 19 -2.61 -18.99 7.49
N ALA A 20 -2.72 -18.25 6.38
CA ALA A 20 -3.96 -17.68 5.88
C ALA A 20 -4.72 -16.76 6.86
N THR A 21 -4.03 -16.13 7.81
CA THR A 21 -4.63 -15.12 8.69
C THR A 21 -4.43 -13.70 8.16
N MET A 22 -5.48 -12.88 8.20
CA MET A 22 -5.44 -11.49 7.78
C MET A 22 -5.02 -10.59 8.94
N TRP A 23 -4.13 -9.63 8.68
CA TRP A 23 -3.64 -8.67 9.65
C TRP A 23 -3.61 -7.26 9.09
N GLU A 24 -3.91 -6.29 9.95
CA GLU A 24 -3.79 -4.86 9.67
C GLU A 24 -2.49 -4.34 10.29
N SER A 25 -1.67 -3.68 9.48
CA SER A 25 -0.50 -2.93 9.91
C SER A 25 -0.74 -1.44 9.72
N LYS A 26 -0.61 -0.67 10.81
CA LYS A 26 -0.81 0.79 10.82
C LYS A 26 0.53 1.49 10.68
N GLY A 27 0.54 2.60 9.95
CA GLY A 27 1.72 3.46 9.83
C GLY A 27 1.33 4.81 9.27
N VAL A 28 2.34 5.53 8.78
CA VAL A 28 2.19 6.81 8.10
C VAL A 28 2.96 6.82 6.80
N PHE A 29 2.54 7.67 5.87
CA PHE A 29 3.37 8.01 4.71
C PHE A 29 4.67 8.66 5.15
N THR A 30 5.76 8.27 4.50
CA THR A 30 7.10 8.79 4.76
C THR A 30 7.64 9.54 3.55
N THR A 31 7.42 9.02 2.34
CA THR A 31 7.86 9.62 1.08
C THR A 31 6.90 9.26 -0.04
N GLU A 32 6.76 10.14 -1.04
CA GLU A 32 6.13 9.81 -2.32
C GLU A 32 7.02 10.18 -3.50
N THR A 33 6.86 9.45 -4.59
CA THR A 33 7.43 9.78 -5.90
C THR A 33 6.30 9.76 -6.93
N THR A 34 6.64 9.95 -8.21
CA THR A 34 5.68 9.86 -9.30
C THR A 34 4.93 8.52 -9.31
N ASN A 35 5.60 7.40 -9.05
CA ASN A 35 5.03 6.06 -9.24
C ASN A 35 4.94 5.23 -7.94
N ARG A 36 5.50 5.72 -6.84
CA ARG A 36 5.62 4.96 -5.59
C ARG A 36 5.21 5.80 -4.39
N ILE A 37 4.63 5.12 -3.41
CA ILE A 37 4.42 5.64 -2.06
C ILE A 37 5.18 4.76 -1.09
N TYR A 38 5.81 5.40 -0.10
CA TYR A 38 6.61 4.78 0.94
C TYR A 38 5.97 5.05 2.31
N TYR A 39 6.12 4.10 3.22
CA TYR A 39 5.51 4.17 4.55
C TYR A 39 6.25 3.31 5.56
N ASN A 40 6.01 3.59 6.84
CA ASN A 40 6.62 2.87 7.95
C ASN A 40 5.75 1.76 8.57
N ALA A 41 4.58 1.47 8.00
CA ALA A 41 3.78 0.32 8.42
C ALA A 41 4.58 -0.97 8.21
N SER A 42 4.71 -1.80 9.25
CA SER A 42 5.48 -3.04 9.21
C SER A 42 4.82 -4.08 8.30
N THR A 43 5.61 -4.76 7.47
CA THR A 43 5.15 -5.84 6.60
C THR A 43 6.18 -6.97 6.61
N PHE A 44 5.74 -8.15 6.20
CA PHE A 44 6.60 -9.33 6.01
C PHE A 44 6.26 -10.02 4.69
N GLY A 45 7.14 -10.91 4.21
CA GLY A 45 6.86 -11.76 3.06
C GLY A 45 5.49 -12.43 3.20
N GLY A 46 4.68 -12.41 2.13
CA GLY A 46 3.24 -12.74 2.19
C GLY A 46 2.33 -11.51 2.09
N ASN A 47 2.79 -10.31 2.45
CA ASN A 47 2.06 -9.07 2.17
C ASN A 47 2.16 -8.58 0.73
N SER A 48 2.89 -9.28 -0.15
CA SER A 48 2.93 -8.94 -1.57
C SER A 48 1.50 -8.85 -2.11
N VAL A 49 1.17 -7.73 -2.76
CA VAL A 49 -0.16 -7.40 -3.31
C VAL A 49 -1.19 -6.89 -2.27
N SER A 50 -0.81 -6.71 -1.00
CA SER A 50 -1.71 -6.13 0.01
C SER A 50 -2.14 -4.69 -0.36
N PRO A 51 -3.43 -4.33 -0.27
CA PRO A 51 -3.89 -2.97 -0.44
C PRO A 51 -3.33 -2.04 0.66
N VAL A 52 -2.98 -0.83 0.24
CA VAL A 52 -2.70 0.30 1.13
C VAL A 52 -3.95 1.18 1.18
N PHE A 53 -4.45 1.44 2.39
CA PHE A 53 -5.64 2.24 2.64
C PHE A 53 -5.31 3.60 3.23
N ASN A 54 -6.05 4.63 2.84
CA ASN A 54 -6.12 5.90 3.58
C ASN A 54 -7.10 5.80 4.76
N THR A 55 -7.31 6.94 5.44
CA THR A 55 -8.25 7.05 6.57
C THR A 55 -9.72 6.99 6.15
N GLN A 56 -10.03 7.14 4.85
CA GLN A 56 -11.36 7.02 4.26
C GLN A 56 -11.69 5.58 3.82
N ASN A 57 -10.80 4.60 4.06
CA ASN A 57 -10.91 3.22 3.57
C ASN A 57 -10.81 3.09 2.04
N GLU A 58 -10.19 4.03 1.35
CA GLU A 58 -9.95 3.96 -0.10
C GLU A 58 -8.59 3.31 -0.36
N VAL A 59 -8.51 2.46 -1.41
CA VAL A 59 -7.24 1.87 -1.85
C VAL A 59 -6.44 2.91 -2.62
N ILE A 60 -5.29 3.30 -2.08
CA ILE A 60 -4.42 4.34 -2.64
C ILE A 60 -3.12 3.75 -3.24
N GLY A 61 -2.93 2.44 -3.11
CA GLY A 61 -1.82 1.72 -3.70
C GLY A 61 -1.80 0.24 -3.37
N ILE A 62 -0.88 -0.48 -4.01
CA ILE A 62 -0.68 -1.91 -3.84
C ILE A 62 0.76 -2.16 -3.36
N HIS A 63 0.91 -2.71 -2.16
CA HIS A 63 2.20 -3.08 -1.58
C HIS A 63 2.90 -4.14 -2.45
N PHE A 64 4.19 -3.96 -2.72
CA PHE A 64 4.97 -4.96 -3.45
C PHE A 64 6.27 -5.38 -2.74
N GLY A 65 6.65 -4.72 -1.65
CA GLY A 65 7.82 -5.10 -0.86
C GLY A 65 8.48 -3.89 -0.20
N ALA A 66 9.81 -3.92 -0.14
CA ALA A 66 10.63 -2.85 0.41
C ALA A 66 11.75 -2.45 -0.58
N VAL A 67 12.12 -1.17 -0.59
CA VAL A 67 13.27 -0.63 -1.33
C VAL A 67 14.10 0.18 -0.34
N SER A 68 15.40 -0.09 -0.27
CA SER A 68 16.32 0.57 0.67
C SER A 68 15.88 0.51 2.14
N GLY A 69 15.25 -0.60 2.53
CA GLY A 69 14.77 -0.83 3.91
C GLY A 69 13.42 -0.21 4.24
N GLU A 70 12.77 0.47 3.29
CA GLU A 70 11.47 1.11 3.48
C GLU A 70 10.38 0.42 2.67
N ASN A 71 9.22 0.18 3.30
CA ASN A 71 8.10 -0.48 2.64
C ASN A 71 7.49 0.43 1.56
N VAL A 72 7.10 -0.18 0.45
CA VAL A 72 6.73 0.53 -0.76
C VAL A 72 5.54 -0.11 -1.47
N ALA A 73 4.72 0.75 -2.06
CA ALA A 73 3.61 0.37 -2.92
C ALA A 73 3.65 1.09 -4.27
N VAL A 74 2.99 0.47 -5.27
CA VAL A 74 2.59 1.17 -6.50
C VAL A 74 1.58 2.24 -6.10
N ARG A 75 1.86 3.49 -6.47
CA ARG A 75 0.96 4.62 -6.20
C ARG A 75 -0.21 4.61 -7.17
N PHE A 76 -1.44 4.71 -6.67
CA PHE A 76 -2.61 4.94 -7.52
C PHE A 76 -2.69 6.43 -7.89
N LYS A 77 -1.96 6.79 -8.95
CA LYS A 77 -2.02 8.09 -9.62
C LYS A 77 -3.11 8.09 -10.70
N PRO A 78 -3.51 9.26 -11.26
CA PRO A 78 -4.58 9.35 -12.27
C PRO A 78 -4.47 8.32 -13.41
N SER A 79 -3.27 8.06 -13.93
CA SER A 79 -3.09 7.08 -15.01
C SER A 79 -3.35 5.62 -14.60
N ILE A 80 -3.21 5.28 -13.31
CA ILE A 80 -3.56 3.94 -12.80
C ILE A 80 -5.07 3.82 -12.66
N TYR A 81 -5.75 4.86 -12.18
CA TYR A 81 -7.22 4.88 -12.17
C TYR A 81 -7.80 4.80 -13.59
N GLU A 82 -7.19 5.48 -14.55
CA GLU A 82 -7.55 5.37 -15.97
C GLU A 82 -7.38 3.93 -16.49
N PHE A 83 -6.22 3.33 -16.22
CA PHE A 83 -5.95 1.94 -16.58
C PHE A 83 -7.00 0.99 -15.97
N ILE A 84 -7.34 1.15 -14.70
CA ILE A 84 -8.37 0.33 -14.04
C ILE A 84 -9.72 0.52 -14.72
N ARG A 85 -10.15 1.76 -14.97
CA ARG A 85 -11.43 2.05 -15.61
C ARG A 85 -11.55 1.41 -16.99
N GLN A 86 -10.47 1.45 -17.78
CA GLN A 86 -10.44 0.88 -19.14
C GLN A 86 -10.45 -0.66 -19.17
N ASN A 87 -10.14 -1.34 -18.06
CA ASN A 87 -9.90 -2.79 -18.05
C ASN A 87 -10.74 -3.56 -17.03
N VAL A 88 -11.42 -2.89 -16.10
CA VAL A 88 -12.17 -3.52 -14.99
C VAL A 88 -13.64 -3.10 -14.96
N GLU A 89 -13.94 -1.85 -15.32
CA GLU A 89 -15.31 -1.36 -15.44
C GLU A 89 -15.81 -1.60 -16.88
N PRO A 90 -17.02 -2.14 -17.08
CA PRO A 90 -17.61 -2.37 -18.41
C PRO A 90 -18.03 -1.08 -19.13
#